data_AF-A0AAD9Z8W4-F1
#
_entry.id   AF-A0AAD9Z8W4-F1
#
_cell.length_a   1.000
_cell.length_b   1.000
_cell.length_c   1.000
_cell.angle_alpha   90.00
_cell.angle_beta   90.00
_cell.angle_gamma   90.00
#
_symmetry.space_group_name_H-M   'P 1'
#
loop_
_entity.id
_entity.type
_entity.pdbx_description
1 polymer ?
#
loop_
_entity_poly.entity_id
_entity_poly.type
_entity_poly.pdbx_seq_one_letter_code
_entity_poly.pdbx_strand_id
1 'polypeptide(L)'
;MVSTSITDSELDETSVLSSLARLQQMHASLRQLRETVPRVMDSVLVDPLAPDQLHSHFSQAVTIAAREIKDFGHLMEQKKSKEVLEKARESRAKDAEGITGWIVSAHEDWLDVKNEEGSDDFETAVDGEDTTGSTADVKLEDMRAAVEKFKESHPDIEASFDVAARTIEVRAA
;
A
#
# COMPACT_ATOMS: atom_id res chain seq x y z
N MET A 1 -33.23 28.73 28.90
CA MET A 1 -33.22 27.67 27.88
C MET A 1 -32.68 28.29 26.61
N VAL A 2 -31.40 28.04 26.30
CA VAL A 2 -30.76 28.55 25.07
C VAL A 2 -31.21 27.65 23.93
N SER A 3 -32.06 28.17 23.05
CA SER A 3 -32.37 27.50 21.78
C SER A 3 -31.28 27.90 20.80
N THR A 4 -30.32 27.02 20.56
CA THR A 4 -29.33 27.20 19.50
C THR A 4 -30.03 26.90 18.19
N SER A 5 -30.48 27.95 17.51
CA SER A 5 -30.94 27.88 16.12
C SER A 5 -29.73 27.55 15.24
N ILE A 6 -29.56 26.27 14.92
CA ILE A 6 -28.62 25.82 13.89
C ILE A 6 -29.01 26.56 12.61
N THR A 7 -28.07 27.33 12.08
CA THR A 7 -28.32 28.15 10.89
C THR A 7 -28.27 27.27 9.63
N ASP A 8 -29.03 27.63 8.61
CA ASP A 8 -29.09 26.90 7.32
C ASP A 8 -27.69 26.75 6.68
N SER A 9 -26.78 27.69 6.96
CA SER A 9 -25.37 27.64 6.54
C SER A 9 -24.52 26.56 7.26
N GLU A 10 -24.78 26.26 8.53
CA GLU A 10 -24.09 25.19 9.28
C GLU A 10 -24.50 23.80 8.77
N LEU A 11 -25.77 23.65 8.36
CA LEU A 11 -26.27 22.42 7.74
C LEU A 11 -25.67 22.19 6.35
N ASP A 12 -25.41 23.26 5.60
CA ASP A 12 -24.74 23.17 4.31
C ASP A 12 -23.25 22.82 4.46
N GLU A 13 -22.54 23.44 5.41
CA GLU A 13 -21.13 23.14 5.67
C GLU A 13 -20.91 21.69 6.12
N THR A 14 -21.72 21.20 7.07
CA THR A 14 -21.65 19.80 7.52
C THR A 14 -21.99 18.80 6.41
N SER A 15 -22.93 19.13 5.53
CA SER A 15 -23.25 18.33 4.34
C SER A 15 -22.07 18.27 3.36
N VAL A 16 -21.42 19.40 3.10
CA VAL A 16 -20.24 19.49 2.23
C VAL A 16 -19.08 18.68 2.80
N LEU A 17 -18.77 18.82 4.10
CA LEU A 17 -17.71 18.03 4.75
C LEU A 17 -18.00 16.53 4.69
N SER A 18 -19.24 16.11 4.90
CA SER A 18 -19.62 14.69 4.79
C SER A 18 -19.45 14.14 3.36
N SER A 19 -19.73 14.99 2.36
CA SER A 19 -19.56 14.66 0.95
C SER A 19 -18.07 14.55 0.58
N LEU A 20 -17.25 15.46 1.11
CA LEU A 20 -15.80 15.45 0.93
C LEU A 20 -15.16 14.21 1.55
N ALA A 21 -15.49 13.89 2.80
CA ALA A 21 -15.00 12.68 3.47
C ALA A 21 -15.36 11.42 2.67
N ARG A 22 -16.55 11.41 2.08
CA ARG A 22 -16.98 10.31 1.21
C ARG A 22 -16.16 10.20 -0.07
N LEU A 23 -15.89 11.32 -0.73
CA LEU A 23 -15.03 11.35 -1.92
C LEU A 23 -13.61 10.91 -1.60
N GLN A 24 -13.05 11.33 -0.47
CA GLN A 24 -11.73 10.88 0.00
C GLN A 24 -11.69 9.37 0.22
N GLN A 25 -12.73 8.79 0.85
CA GLN A 25 -12.84 7.34 1.01
C GLN A 25 -12.83 6.62 -0.34
N MET A 26 -13.62 7.10 -1.31
CA MET A 26 -13.68 6.53 -2.66
C MET A 26 -12.33 6.64 -3.39
N HIS A 27 -11.65 7.77 -3.25
CA HIS A 27 -10.32 8.00 -3.83
C HIS A 27 -9.27 7.05 -3.23
N ALA A 28 -9.27 6.88 -1.91
CA ALA A 28 -8.39 5.94 -1.24
C ALA A 28 -8.62 4.49 -1.71
N SER A 29 -9.90 4.06 -1.83
CA SER A 29 -10.23 2.74 -2.36
C SER A 29 -9.83 2.56 -3.82
N LEU A 30 -9.91 3.60 -4.65
CA LEU A 30 -9.41 3.58 -6.03
C LEU A 30 -7.88 3.43 -6.10
N ARG A 31 -7.14 4.14 -5.24
CA ARG A 31 -5.68 3.98 -5.15
C ARG A 31 -5.30 2.56 -4.75
N GLN A 32 -6.00 1.98 -3.78
CA GLN A 32 -5.79 0.58 -3.40
C GLN A 32 -6.07 -0.39 -4.56
N LEU A 33 -7.09 -0.10 -5.37
CA LEU A 33 -7.41 -0.92 -6.54
C LEU A 33 -6.29 -0.91 -7.60
N ARG A 34 -5.55 0.19 -7.74
CA ARG A 34 -4.37 0.28 -8.64
C ARG A 34 -3.29 -0.73 -8.27
N GLU A 35 -3.14 -1.05 -6.98
CA GLU A 35 -2.12 -1.99 -6.49
C GLU A 35 -2.50 -3.46 -6.69
N THR A 36 -3.76 -3.76 -7.06
CA THR A 36 -4.22 -5.15 -7.23
C THR A 36 -3.45 -5.90 -8.29
N VAL A 37 -3.27 -5.30 -9.48
CA VAL A 37 -2.60 -5.94 -10.61
C VAL A 37 -1.11 -6.15 -10.32
N PRO A 38 -0.34 -5.13 -9.88
CA PRO A 38 1.04 -5.34 -9.43
C PRO A 38 1.16 -6.44 -8.38
N ARG A 39 0.31 -6.44 -7.34
CA ARG A 39 0.33 -7.44 -6.26
C ARG A 39 0.10 -8.87 -6.77
N VAL A 40 -0.82 -9.06 -7.72
CA VAL A 40 -1.06 -10.37 -8.34
C VAL A 40 0.15 -10.77 -9.19
N MET A 41 0.75 -9.85 -9.94
CA MET A 41 1.92 -10.13 -10.76
C MET A 41 3.16 -10.45 -9.91
N ASP A 42 3.37 -9.73 -8.81
CA ASP A 42 4.46 -9.97 -7.87
C ASP A 42 4.39 -11.39 -7.31
N SER A 43 3.19 -11.95 -7.09
CA SER A 43 3.02 -13.34 -6.63
C SER A 43 3.55 -14.39 -7.60
N VAL A 44 3.66 -14.06 -8.89
CA VAL A 44 4.16 -14.94 -9.96
C VAL A 44 5.65 -14.70 -10.22
N LEU A 45 6.13 -13.49 -9.94
CA LEU A 45 7.52 -13.07 -10.17
C LEU A 45 8.46 -13.44 -9.01
N VAL A 46 7.95 -13.98 -7.90
CA VAL A 46 8.78 -14.48 -6.79
C VAL A 46 9.68 -15.62 -7.28
N ASP A 47 10.98 -15.50 -6.98
CA ASP A 47 12.04 -16.51 -7.10
C ASP A 47 11.58 -17.93 -6.74
N PRO A 48 12.25 -19.01 -7.25
CA PRO A 48 11.62 -20.30 -7.53
C PRO A 48 10.99 -20.98 -6.30
N LEU A 49 9.75 -20.62 -6.00
CA LEU A 49 8.88 -21.33 -5.07
C LEU A 49 8.54 -22.70 -5.67
N ALA A 50 8.36 -23.69 -4.79
CA ALA A 50 7.78 -24.97 -5.22
C ALA A 50 6.41 -24.71 -5.88
N PRO A 51 6.01 -25.45 -6.93
CA PRO A 51 4.77 -25.20 -7.69
C PRO A 51 3.51 -25.04 -6.83
N ASP A 52 3.41 -25.80 -5.75
CA ASP A 52 2.28 -25.74 -4.81
C ASP A 52 2.24 -24.42 -4.03
N GLN A 53 3.41 -23.88 -3.67
CA GLN A 53 3.54 -22.60 -2.98
C GLN A 53 3.21 -21.43 -3.92
N LEU A 54 3.65 -21.51 -5.18
CA LEU A 54 3.30 -20.54 -6.21
C LEU A 54 1.79 -20.46 -6.42
N HIS A 55 1.14 -21.61 -6.60
CA HIS A 55 -0.32 -21.68 -6.76
C HIS A 55 -1.06 -21.13 -5.54
N SER A 56 -0.61 -21.47 -4.33
CA SER A 56 -1.21 -20.95 -3.09
C SER A 56 -1.10 -19.42 -2.99
N HIS A 57 0.09 -18.86 -3.22
CA HIS A 57 0.32 -17.41 -3.19
C HIS A 57 -0.50 -16.67 -4.25
N PHE A 58 -0.52 -17.18 -5.48
CA PHE A 58 -1.31 -16.60 -6.56
C PHE A 58 -2.81 -16.64 -6.26
N SER A 59 -3.34 -17.78 -5.82
CA SER A 59 -4.74 -17.95 -5.44
C SER A 59 -5.16 -16.98 -4.34
N GLN A 60 -4.29 -16.78 -3.34
CA GLN A 60 -4.52 -15.81 -2.27
C GLN A 60 -4.54 -14.38 -2.81
N ALA A 61 -3.59 -14.00 -3.66
CA ALA A 61 -3.54 -12.67 -4.27
C ALA A 61 -4.79 -12.37 -5.12
N VAL A 62 -5.23 -13.35 -5.92
CA VAL A 62 -6.46 -13.24 -6.73
C VAL A 62 -7.70 -13.11 -5.85
N THR A 63 -7.78 -13.87 -4.75
CA THR A 63 -8.91 -13.80 -3.81
C THR A 63 -9.01 -12.42 -3.17
N ILE A 64 -7.87 -11.84 -2.77
CA ILE A 64 -7.81 -10.48 -2.23
C ILE A 64 -8.24 -9.46 -3.28
N ALA A 65 -7.71 -9.55 -4.50
CA ALA A 65 -8.07 -8.65 -5.59
C ALA A 65 -9.57 -8.71 -5.93
N ALA A 66 -10.16 -9.91 -5.98
CA ALA A 66 -11.59 -10.10 -6.22
C ALA A 66 -12.45 -9.44 -5.12
N ARG A 67 -11.99 -9.49 -3.87
CA ARG A 67 -12.65 -8.83 -2.75
C ARG A 67 -12.56 -7.31 -2.86
N GLU A 68 -11.38 -6.77 -3.13
CA GLU A 68 -11.16 -5.32 -3.29
C GLU A 68 -12.02 -4.73 -4.42
N ILE A 69 -12.12 -5.42 -5.57
CA ILE A 69 -13.01 -5.03 -6.68
C ILE A 69 -14.48 -5.01 -6.24
N LYS A 70 -14.92 -6.05 -5.52
CA LYS A 70 -16.31 -6.17 -5.06
C LYS A 70 -16.65 -5.08 -4.05
N ASP A 71 -15.78 -4.85 -3.07
CA ASP A 71 -15.98 -3.87 -2.02
C ASP A 71 -16.02 -2.45 -2.61
N PHE A 72 -15.15 -2.16 -3.58
CA PHE A 72 -15.18 -0.91 -4.33
C PHE A 72 -16.47 -0.74 -5.15
N GLY A 73 -16.90 -1.78 -5.87
CA GLY A 73 -18.16 -1.77 -6.62
C GLY A 73 -19.35 -1.46 -5.70
N HIS A 74 -19.40 -2.10 -4.52
CA HIS A 74 -20.42 -1.83 -3.53
C HIS A 74 -20.36 -0.38 -3.02
N LEU A 75 -19.17 0.14 -2.73
CA LEU A 75 -18.95 1.52 -2.30
C LEU A 75 -19.50 2.53 -3.32
N MET A 76 -19.26 2.28 -4.61
CA MET A 76 -19.74 3.11 -5.72
C MET A 76 -21.26 3.03 -5.90
N GLU A 77 -21.86 1.87 -5.61
CA GLU A 77 -23.30 1.66 -5.75
C GLU A 77 -24.15 2.30 -4.64
N GLN A 78 -23.55 2.60 -3.48
CA GLN A 78 -24.26 3.22 -2.36
C GLN A 78 -24.89 4.55 -2.78
N LYS A 79 -26.15 4.73 -2.37
CA LYS A 79 -26.97 5.90 -2.73
C LYS A 79 -26.25 7.23 -2.45
N LYS A 80 -25.61 7.34 -1.29
CA LYS A 80 -24.83 8.52 -0.90
C LYS A 80 -23.65 8.81 -1.83
N SER A 81 -22.95 7.77 -2.31
CA SER A 81 -21.85 7.95 -3.27
C SER A 81 -22.37 8.51 -4.59
N LYS A 82 -23.50 7.97 -5.08
CA LYS A 82 -24.13 8.44 -6.32
C LYS A 82 -24.62 9.88 -6.19
N GLU A 83 -25.25 10.23 -5.07
CA GLU A 83 -25.70 11.60 -4.80
C GLU A 83 -24.53 12.59 -4.79
N VAL A 84 -23.41 12.24 -4.15
CA VAL A 84 -22.22 13.10 -4.11
C VAL A 84 -21.59 13.26 -5.51
N LEU A 85 -21.48 12.17 -6.27
CA LEU A 85 -20.95 12.23 -7.64
C LEU A 85 -21.85 13.02 -8.60
N GLU A 86 -23.18 12.86 -8.51
CA GLU A 86 -24.11 13.68 -9.29
C GLU A 86 -24.06 15.15 -8.87
N LYS A 87 -23.99 15.47 -7.57
CA LYS A 87 -23.80 16.84 -7.09
C LYS A 87 -22.52 17.46 -7.67
N ALA A 88 -21.41 16.71 -7.68
CA ALA A 88 -20.16 17.16 -8.30
C ALA A 88 -20.29 17.35 -9.82
N ARG A 89 -21.01 16.46 -10.52
CA ARG A 89 -21.28 16.53 -11.95
C ARG A 89 -22.11 17.77 -12.31
N GLU A 90 -23.17 18.02 -11.56
CA GLU A 90 -24.02 19.20 -11.71
C GLU A 90 -23.27 20.49 -11.40
N SER A 91 -22.45 20.51 -10.36
CA SER A 91 -21.60 21.66 -10.01
C SER A 91 -20.69 22.03 -11.18
N ARG A 92 -19.97 21.05 -11.73
CA ARG A 92 -19.10 21.24 -12.89
C ARG A 92 -19.84 21.71 -14.15
N ALA A 93 -21.10 21.30 -14.32
CA ALA A 93 -21.92 21.74 -15.45
C ALA A 93 -22.44 23.17 -15.30
N LYS A 94 -22.65 23.63 -14.06
CA LYS A 94 -23.13 24.99 -13.73
C LYS A 94 -21.99 26.00 -13.72
N ASP A 95 -20.82 25.60 -13.23
CA ASP A 95 -19.63 26.45 -13.12
C ASP A 95 -18.40 25.67 -13.60
N ALA A 96 -18.11 25.80 -14.90
CA ALA A 96 -17.00 25.11 -15.55
C ALA A 96 -15.66 25.86 -15.39
N GLU A 97 -15.68 27.08 -14.84
CA GLU A 97 -14.48 27.91 -14.71
C GLU A 97 -13.63 27.41 -13.53
N GLY A 98 -12.55 26.69 -13.84
CA GLY A 98 -11.50 26.31 -12.88
C GLY A 98 -11.49 24.83 -12.46
N ILE A 99 -12.54 24.05 -12.73
CA ILE A 99 -12.53 22.60 -12.47
C ILE A 99 -12.13 21.85 -13.75
N THR A 100 -10.82 21.82 -14.03
CA THR A 100 -10.27 20.94 -15.06
C THR A 100 -10.44 19.49 -14.63
N GLY A 101 -10.98 18.66 -15.54
CA GLY A 101 -11.06 17.22 -15.29
C GLY A 101 -9.66 16.64 -15.16
N TRP A 102 -9.53 15.54 -14.41
CA TRP A 102 -8.25 14.85 -14.27
C TRP A 102 -7.73 14.38 -15.65
N ILE A 103 -6.47 14.70 -15.95
CA ILE A 103 -5.79 14.32 -17.19
C ILE A 103 -4.60 13.44 -16.79
N VAL A 104 -4.54 12.22 -17.32
CA VAL A 104 -3.46 11.25 -17.03
C VAL A 104 -2.08 11.86 -17.26
N SER A 105 -1.91 12.65 -18.34
CA SER A 105 -0.63 13.29 -18.67
C SER A 105 -0.25 14.47 -17.78
N ALA A 106 -1.17 15.00 -16.97
CA ALA A 106 -0.88 16.10 -16.05
C ALA A 106 -0.34 15.59 -14.70
N HIS A 107 -0.43 14.28 -14.46
CA HIS A 107 -0.01 13.61 -13.23
C HIS A 107 0.81 12.38 -13.61
N GLU A 108 2.04 12.57 -14.06
CA GLU A 108 2.95 11.46 -14.42
C GLU A 108 3.27 10.56 -13.21
N ASP A 109 3.25 11.15 -12.03
CA ASP A 109 3.38 10.52 -10.71
C ASP A 109 2.16 9.67 -10.30
N TRP A 110 1.06 9.70 -11.07
CA TRP A 110 -0.10 8.84 -10.83
C TRP A 110 0.24 7.35 -10.82
N LEU A 111 1.33 6.91 -11.45
CA LEU A 111 1.77 5.51 -11.37
C LEU A 111 2.84 5.27 -10.29
N ASP A 112 3.44 6.34 -9.76
CA ASP A 112 4.47 6.25 -8.74
C ASP A 112 3.83 6.09 -7.36
N VAL A 113 3.96 4.89 -6.80
CA VAL A 113 3.59 4.57 -5.40
C VAL A 113 4.62 5.15 -4.42
N LYS A 114 5.69 5.79 -4.90
CA LYS A 114 6.83 6.20 -4.08
C LYS A 114 6.56 7.55 -3.41
N ASN A 115 6.29 7.43 -2.11
CA ASN A 115 6.56 8.43 -1.07
C ASN A 115 5.76 9.73 -1.18
N GLU A 116 4.45 9.68 -0.88
CA GLU A 116 3.80 10.84 -0.24
C GLU A 116 4.26 10.94 1.22
N GLU A 117 5.55 11.22 1.41
CA GLU A 117 6.05 11.87 2.61
C GLU A 117 5.97 13.38 2.36
N GLY A 118 4.90 14.02 2.85
CA GLY A 118 4.83 15.47 3.01
C GLY A 118 3.84 16.20 2.12
N SER A 119 2.56 16.23 2.52
CA SER A 119 1.76 17.47 2.44
C SER A 119 0.49 17.42 3.32
N ASP A 120 0.54 16.86 4.53
CA ASP A 120 -0.52 17.11 5.51
C ASP A 120 0.12 17.49 6.85
N ASP A 121 0.02 18.78 7.15
CA ASP A 121 0.48 19.46 8.35
C ASP A 121 -0.32 19.02 9.59
N PHE A 122 -0.12 17.79 10.06
CA PHE A 122 -0.60 17.37 11.38
C PHE A 122 0.59 17.05 12.28
N GLU A 123 1.01 18.04 13.07
CA GLU A 123 1.95 17.85 14.16
C GLU A 123 1.36 16.85 15.18
N THR A 124 1.84 15.62 15.15
CA THR A 124 1.89 14.80 16.36
C THR A 124 3.34 14.62 16.75
N ALA A 125 3.73 15.42 17.75
CA ALA A 125 4.90 15.15 18.55
C ALA A 125 4.75 13.80 19.25
N VAL A 126 5.49 12.80 18.77
CA VAL A 126 5.78 11.57 19.51
C VAL A 126 7.29 11.38 19.44
N ASP A 127 7.95 11.75 20.53
CA ASP A 127 9.31 11.31 20.83
C ASP A 127 9.34 9.78 20.82
N GLY A 128 10.21 9.21 19.98
CA GLY A 128 10.32 7.78 19.78
C GLY A 128 11.64 7.40 19.15
N GLU A 129 12.63 7.27 20.03
CA GLU A 129 14.00 6.81 19.84
C GLU A 129 14.23 5.79 18.71
N ASP A 130 15.25 6.09 17.91
CA ASP A 130 15.88 5.25 16.88
C ASP A 130 16.13 3.81 17.33
N THR A 131 15.80 2.85 16.46
CA THR A 131 16.67 1.71 16.12
C THR A 131 16.19 1.05 14.83
N THR A 132 16.43 1.73 13.69
CA THR A 132 16.48 1.02 12.41
C THR A 132 17.84 0.34 12.32
N GLY A 133 17.85 -1.00 12.44
CA GLY A 133 19.02 -1.84 12.19
C GLY A 133 19.41 -1.77 10.72
N SER A 134 20.27 -0.79 10.41
CA SER A 134 20.95 -0.61 9.14
C SER A 134 21.56 -1.93 8.68
N THR A 135 21.13 -2.42 7.52
CA THR A 135 21.75 -3.53 6.78
C THR A 135 23.03 -2.99 6.14
N ALA A 136 24.03 -2.71 6.96
CA ALA A 136 25.34 -2.26 6.53
C ALA A 136 26.40 -3.21 7.11
N ASP A 137 27.18 -3.81 6.20
CA ASP A 137 28.49 -4.39 6.46
C ASP A 137 28.54 -5.54 7.48
N VAL A 138 27.93 -6.69 7.15
CA VAL A 138 28.30 -7.95 7.81
C VAL A 138 29.75 -8.25 7.44
N LYS A 139 30.66 -8.19 8.42
CA LYS A 139 32.08 -8.45 8.20
C LYS A 139 32.26 -9.93 7.82
N LEU A 140 33.18 -10.18 6.90
CA LEU A 140 33.48 -11.53 6.40
C LEU A 140 33.85 -12.52 7.52
N GLU A 141 34.44 -11.99 8.60
CA GLU A 141 34.81 -12.73 9.81
C GLU A 141 33.58 -13.24 10.58
N ASP A 142 32.49 -12.46 10.59
CA ASP A 142 31.23 -12.82 11.26
C ASP A 142 30.48 -13.90 10.49
N MET A 143 30.53 -13.87 9.15
CA MET A 143 29.97 -14.92 8.30
C MET A 143 30.71 -16.26 8.48
N ARG A 144 32.03 -16.22 8.60
CA ARG A 144 32.83 -17.42 8.85
C ARG A 144 32.54 -18.02 10.22
N ALA A 145 32.41 -17.20 11.25
CA ALA A 145 32.04 -17.65 12.59
C ALA A 145 30.63 -18.29 12.60
N ALA A 146 29.68 -17.74 11.84
CA ALA A 146 28.34 -18.30 11.70
C ALA A 146 28.34 -19.68 11.02
N VAL A 147 29.17 -19.88 9.99
CA VAL A 147 29.29 -21.18 9.30
C VAL A 147 29.91 -22.24 10.21
N GLU A 148 30.91 -21.90 11.03
CA GLU A 148 31.50 -22.86 11.97
C GLU A 148 30.51 -23.24 13.09
N LYS A 149 29.79 -22.27 13.64
CA LYS A 149 28.73 -22.55 14.63
C LYS A 149 27.59 -23.42 14.08
N PHE A 150 27.31 -23.28 12.78
CA PHE A 150 26.32 -24.10 12.07
C PHE A 150 26.79 -25.56 11.94
N LYS A 151 28.07 -25.80 11.58
CA LYS A 151 28.66 -27.15 11.52
C LYS A 151 28.63 -27.87 12.87
N GLU A 152 28.91 -27.14 13.96
CA GLU A 152 28.84 -27.70 15.31
C GLU A 152 27.42 -28.15 15.69
N SER A 153 26.40 -27.46 15.18
CA SER A 153 24.99 -27.75 15.46
C SER A 153 24.38 -28.80 14.53
N HIS A 154 25.00 -29.05 13.37
CA HIS A 154 24.48 -29.94 12.32
C HIS A 154 25.60 -30.82 11.73
N PRO A 155 25.98 -31.92 12.43
CA PRO A 155 27.07 -32.79 12.00
C PRO A 155 26.79 -33.55 10.70
N ASP A 156 25.53 -33.65 10.28
CA ASP A 156 25.09 -34.35 9.06
C ASP A 156 25.16 -33.45 7.81
N ILE A 157 25.66 -32.21 7.94
CA ILE A 157 25.68 -31.22 6.86
C ILE A 157 27.10 -30.71 6.66
N GLU A 158 27.65 -30.92 5.47
CA GLU A 158 28.91 -30.31 5.04
C GLU A 158 28.65 -28.92 4.48
N ALA A 159 28.96 -27.88 5.27
CA ALA A 159 28.95 -26.49 4.82
C ALA A 159 30.38 -25.99 4.54
N SER A 160 30.60 -25.27 3.45
CA SER A 160 31.87 -24.61 3.16
C SER A 160 31.64 -23.19 2.68
N PHE A 161 32.57 -22.28 3.00
CA PHE A 161 32.47 -20.87 2.64
C PHE A 161 33.57 -20.50 1.64
N ASP A 162 33.16 -20.09 0.44
CA ASP A 162 34.07 -19.51 -0.55
C ASP A 162 34.19 -18.00 -0.30
N VAL A 163 35.37 -17.61 0.15
CA VAL A 163 35.73 -16.22 0.46
C VAL A 163 35.80 -15.33 -0.78
N ALA A 164 36.22 -15.87 -1.93
CA ALA A 164 36.36 -15.10 -3.17
C ALA A 164 34.99 -14.83 -3.81
N ALA A 165 34.08 -15.80 -3.72
CA ALA A 165 32.71 -15.67 -4.23
C ALA A 165 31.71 -15.15 -3.19
N ARG A 166 32.12 -14.93 -1.93
CA ARG A 166 31.24 -14.60 -0.79
C ARG A 166 30.02 -15.53 -0.70
N THR A 167 30.20 -16.80 -1.04
CA THR A 167 29.11 -17.78 -1.20
C THR A 167 29.30 -18.94 -0.22
N ILE A 168 28.21 -19.43 0.36
CA ILE A 168 28.21 -20.63 1.22
C ILE A 168 27.66 -21.78 0.38
N GLU A 169 28.46 -22.83 0.19
CA GLU A 169 27.99 -24.10 -0.36
C GLU A 169 27.60 -25.02 0.79
N VAL A 170 26.39 -25.58 0.73
CA VAL A 170 25.88 -26.53 1.72
C VAL A 170 25.52 -27.82 0.99
N ARG A 171 26.09 -28.94 1.43
CA ARG A 171 25.80 -30.28 0.92
C ARG A 171 25.41 -31.19 2.09
N ALA A 172 24.44 -32.07 1.86
CA ALA A 172 24.17 -33.15 2.80
C ALA A 172 25.35 -34.13 2.77
N ALA A 173 25.83 -34.53 3.95
CA ALA A 173 26.89 -35.54 4.09
C ALA A 173 26.41 -36.93 3.63
#